data_AF-A0A2V7TT16-F1
#
_entry.id   AF-A0A2V7TT16-F1
#
_cell.length_a   1.000
_cell.length_b   1.000
_cell.length_c   1.000
_cell.angle_alpha   90.00
_cell.angle_beta   90.00
_cell.angle_gamma   90.00
#
_symmetry.space_group_name_H-M   'P 1'
#
loop_
_entity.id
_entity.type
_entity.pdbx_description
1 polymer ?
#
loop_
_entity_poly.entity_id
_entity_poly.type
_entity_poly.pdbx_seq_one_letter_code
_entity_poly.pdbx_strand_id
1 'polypeptide(L)' 'SHLRSALLGRSIAVGLNNGELTLGRFQSIIFAEFDGPRKREITVQVIGA' A
#
# COMPACT_ATOMS: atom_id res chain seq x y z
N SER A 1 1.71 -17.09 -6.84
CA SER A 1 2.02 -15.68 -6.57
C SER A 1 1.23 -14.71 -7.46
N HIS A 2 1.39 -14.75 -8.79
CA HIS A 2 0.86 -13.74 -9.72
C HIS A 2 -0.66 -13.45 -9.64
N LEU A 3 -1.51 -14.48 -9.54
CA LEU A 3 -2.97 -14.29 -9.46
C LEU A 3 -3.41 -13.56 -8.20
N ARG A 4 -2.83 -13.89 -7.03
CA ARG A 4 -3.17 -13.23 -5.75
C ARG A 4 -2.73 -11.76 -5.75
N SER A 5 -1.53 -11.49 -6.27
CA SER A 5 -1.04 -10.11 -6.41
C SER A 5 -1.86 -9.29 -7.40
N ALA A 6 -2.36 -9.90 -8.48
CA ALA A 6 -3.24 -9.21 -9.42
C ALA A 6 -4.61 -8.88 -8.79
N LEU A 7 -5.18 -9.79 -8.01
CA LEU A 7 -6.48 -9.59 -7.36
C LEU A 7 -6.46 -8.51 -6.26
N LEU A 8 -5.37 -8.41 -5.49
CA LEU A 8 -5.26 -7.42 -4.40
C LEU A 8 -4.77 -6.04 -4.87
N GLY A 9 -4.30 -5.94 -6.12
CA GLY A 9 -3.62 -4.75 -6.60
C GLY A 9 -2.19 -4.64 -6.10
N ARG A 10 -1.40 -3.82 -6.80
CA ARG A 10 0.03 -3.58 -6.51
C ARG A 10 0.31 -2.23 -5.84
N SER A 11 -0.68 -1.34 -5.83
CA SER A 11 -0.58 0.01 -5.31
C SER A 11 -1.94 0.47 -4.82
N ILE A 12 -1.93 1.40 -3.86
CA ILE A 12 -3.11 2.09 -3.37
C ILE A 12 -2.84 3.58 -3.39
N ALA A 13 -3.89 4.38 -3.54
CA ALA A 13 -3.85 5.82 -3.28
C ALA A 13 -4.52 6.09 -1.93
N VAL A 14 -3.87 6.87 -1.08
CA VAL A 14 -4.38 7.26 0.24
C VAL A 14 -4.36 8.78 0.33
N GLY A 15 -5.45 9.37 0.81
CA GLY A 15 -5.51 10.81 1.02
C GLY A 15 -4.55 11.25 2.12
N LEU A 16 -4.04 12.48 1.99
CA LEU A 16 -3.23 13.14 3.01
C LEU A 16 -3.92 14.45 3.39
N ASN A 17 -4.22 14.66 4.67
CA ASN A 17 -4.84 15.87 5.17
C ASN A 17 -4.08 16.35 6.41
N ASN A 18 -3.62 17.61 6.42
CA ASN A 18 -2.82 18.18 7.50
C ASN A 18 -1.59 17.32 7.90
N GLY A 19 -0.97 16.65 6.93
CA GLY A 19 0.18 15.77 7.16
C GLY A 19 -0.16 14.36 7.66
N GLU A 20 -1.45 14.04 7.84
CA GLU A 20 -1.90 12.73 8.30
C GLU A 20 -2.59 11.94 7.19
N LEU A 21 -2.40 10.61 7.17
CA LEU A 21 -3.09 9.73 6.24
C LEU A 21 -4.58 9.67 6.60
N THR A 22 -5.44 9.92 5.61
CA THR A 22 -6.89 9.84 5.76
C THR A 22 -7.34 8.38 5.72
N LEU A 23 -7.13 7.67 6.83
CA LEU A 23 -7.60 6.29 7.04
C LEU A 23 -8.85 6.30 7.94
N GLY A 24 -9.83 5.47 7.60
CA GLY A 24 -10.95 5.18 8.50
C GLY A 24 -10.50 4.44 9.76
N ARG A 25 -11.34 4.45 10.80
CA ARG A 25 -11.07 3.83 12.12
C ARG A 25 -10.55 2.39 12.07
N PHE A 26 -10.93 1.63 11.04
CA PHE A 26 -10.57 0.22 10.86
C PHE A 26 -9.75 -0.04 9.58
N GLN A 27 -9.21 1.01 8.97
CA GLN A 27 -8.34 0.88 7.79
C GLN A 27 -6.87 0.85 8.20
N SER A 28 -6.08 0.07 7.48
CA SER A 28 -4.64 -0.05 7.67
C SER A 28 -3.98 -0.37 6.33
N ILE A 29 -2.74 0.09 6.15
CA ILE A 29 -1.93 -0.23 4.98
C ILE A 29 -1.13 -1.49 5.31
N ILE A 30 -1.38 -2.57 4.58
CA ILE A 30 -0.77 -3.88 4.82
C ILE A 30 0.00 -4.30 3.57
N PHE A 31 1.28 -4.65 3.74
CA PHE A 31 2.05 -5.30 2.70
C PHE A 31 1.81 -6.82 2.75
N ALA A 32 1.26 -7.39 1.67
CA ALA A 32 0.97 -8.82 1.57
C ALA A 32 1.95 -9.50 0.60
N GLU A 33 2.86 -10.31 1.14
CA GLU A 33 3.85 -11.09 0.38
C GLU A 33 3.33 -12.51 0.06
N PHE A 34 3.51 -12.97 -1.18
CA PHE A 34 2.99 -14.27 -1.64
C PHE A 34 4.05 -15.19 -2.28
N ASP A 35 5.31 -14.80 -2.26
CA ASP A 35 6.44 -15.48 -2.90
C ASP A 35 7.77 -15.32 -2.12
N GLY A 36 7.66 -15.21 -0.79
CA GLY A 36 8.81 -15.06 0.12
C GLY A 36 9.51 -16.38 0.47
N PRO A 37 10.63 -16.32 1.25
CA PRO A 37 11.25 -15.11 1.78
C PRO A 37 12.15 -14.43 0.75
N ARG A 38 11.87 -13.15 0.47
CA ARG A 38 12.64 -12.33 -0.46
C ARG A 38 12.72 -10.91 0.08
N LYS A 39 13.83 -10.20 -0.16
CA LYS A 39 13.90 -8.78 0.12
C LYS A 39 12.96 -8.04 -0.84
N ARG A 40 12.12 -7.16 -0.30
CA ARG A 40 11.16 -6.35 -1.06
C ARG A 40 11.37 -4.88 -0.77
N GLU A 41 11.07 -4.07 -1.76
CA GLU A 41 11.09 -2.61 -1.68
C GLU A 41 9.68 -2.09 -1.91
N ILE A 42 9.30 -1.08 -1.12
CA ILE A 42 8.00 -0.41 -1.22
C ILE A 42 8.30 1.06 -1.53
N THR A 43 7.74 1.55 -2.63
CA THR A 43 7.89 2.95 -3.03
C THR A 43 6.67 3.74 -2.57
N VAL A 44 6.91 4.92 -1.98
CA VAL A 44 5.87 5.88 -1.61
C VAL A 44 6.11 7.16 -2.39
N GLN A 45 5.08 7.64 -3.09
CA GLN A 45 5.10 8.92 -3.78
C GLN A 45 4.04 9.82 -3.14
N VAL A 46 4.45 11.01 -2.72
CA VAL A 46 3.55 12.05 -2.20
C VAL A 46 3.44 13.13 -3.27
N ILE A 47 2.20 13.50 -3.60
CA ILE A 47 1.89 14.50 -4.62
C ILE A 47 0.88 15.47 -3.99
N GLY A 48 1.17 16.76 -4.05
CA GLY A 48 0.37 17.81 -3.44
C GLY A 48 1.09 19.16 -3.55
N ALA A 49 0.37 20.23 -3.19
CA ALA A 49 0.92 21.59 -3.09
C ALA A 49 1.09 21.97 -1.61
#